data_AF-A0A2E1H7F2-F1
#
_entry.id   AF-A0A2E1H7F2-F1
#
_cell.length_a   1.000
_cell.length_b   1.000
_cell.length_c   1.000
_cell.angle_alpha   90.00
_cell.angle_beta   90.00
_cell.angle_gamma   90.00
#
_symmetry.space_group_name_H-M   'P 1'
#
loop_
_entity.id
_entity.type
_entity.pdbx_description
1 polymer ?
#
loop_
_entity_poly.entity_id
_entity_poly.type
_entity_poly.pdbx_seq_one_letter_code
_entity_poly.pdbx_strand_id
1 'polypeptide(L)'
;MPDEGPAGTLLRTGLIVLGLGIFCLSAWLPLDALRTRPAMLAAANVLGDPAAWNGAAVTLDRFLSGLAPPGRCDGAAERSLVVLELARLDLLAESGTASRGRLRVLQAGALDRARHALACAPQDGAGWLHLAMLQQVGGMARSEVIRALQLSARFAPATPFVVRQRIRFAERLHDRQRRDGKGGPLAALLAADRAGLADRAARAGGSGR
;
A
#
# COMPACT_ATOMS: atom_id res chain seq x y z
N MET A 1 -38.67 8.46 52.66
CA MET A 1 -37.55 7.94 51.83
C MET A 1 -38.17 7.03 50.79
N PRO A 2 -38.12 7.36 49.50
CA PRO A 2 -38.73 6.51 48.48
C PRO A 2 -37.87 5.25 48.28
N ASP A 3 -38.48 4.09 48.48
CA ASP A 3 -37.88 2.78 48.17
C ASP A 3 -37.68 2.67 46.65
N GLU A 4 -36.42 2.71 46.22
CA GLU A 4 -36.05 2.40 44.84
C GLU A 4 -36.25 0.90 44.60
N GLY A 5 -37.35 0.53 43.95
CA GLY A 5 -37.61 -0.86 43.56
C GLY A 5 -36.55 -1.43 42.61
N PRO A 6 -36.44 -2.77 42.51
CA PRO A 6 -35.38 -3.47 41.75
C PRO A 6 -35.28 -3.06 40.27
N ALA A 7 -36.34 -2.51 39.70
CA ALA A 7 -36.36 -1.95 38.35
C ALA A 7 -35.45 -0.72 38.19
N GLY A 8 -35.31 0.11 39.23
CA GLY A 8 -34.43 1.29 39.21
C GLY A 8 -32.95 0.91 39.23
N THR A 9 -32.60 -0.17 39.94
CA THR A 9 -31.24 -0.69 40.02
C THR A 9 -30.77 -1.25 38.67
N LEU A 10 -31.64 -2.01 37.97
CA LEU A 10 -31.35 -2.59 36.66
C LEU A 10 -31.12 -1.51 35.58
N LEU A 11 -31.93 -0.45 35.59
CA LEU A 11 -31.80 0.67 34.65
C LEU A 11 -30.46 1.42 34.85
N ARG A 12 -30.08 1.68 36.11
CA ARG A 12 -28.79 2.32 36.43
C ARG A 12 -27.60 1.48 36.00
N THR A 13 -27.61 0.18 36.26
CA THR A 13 -26.53 -0.72 35.79
C THR A 13 -26.44 -0.78 34.28
N GLY A 14 -27.58 -0.80 33.57
CA GLY A 14 -27.60 -0.77 32.11
C GLY A 14 -26.96 0.49 31.52
N LEU A 15 -27.28 1.66 32.10
CA LEU A 15 -26.69 2.94 31.69
C LEU A 15 -25.19 3.01 31.97
N ILE A 16 -24.72 2.47 33.10
CA ILE A 16 -23.30 2.45 33.43
C ILE A 16 -22.52 1.59 32.43
N VAL A 17 -23.01 0.38 32.12
CA VAL A 17 -22.35 -0.52 31.15
C VAL A 17 -22.35 0.09 29.74
N LEU A 18 -23.46 0.71 29.32
CA LEU A 18 -23.54 1.41 28.04
C LEU A 18 -22.55 2.58 27.98
N GLY A 19 -22.49 3.39 29.04
CA GLY A 19 -21.56 4.51 29.16
C GLY A 19 -20.10 4.05 29.11
N LEU A 20 -19.76 2.97 29.81
CA LEU A 20 -18.42 2.38 29.77
C LEU A 20 -18.08 1.84 28.38
N GLY A 21 -19.02 1.18 27.72
CA GLY A 21 -18.86 0.68 26.35
C GLY A 21 -18.59 1.81 25.35
N ILE A 22 -19.38 2.88 25.39
CA ILE A 22 -19.20 4.08 24.55
C ILE A 22 -17.86 4.74 24.85
N PHE A 23 -17.48 4.87 26.13
CA PHE A 23 -16.20 5.46 26.54
C PHE A 23 -15.01 4.64 26.04
N CYS A 24 -15.03 3.31 26.20
CA CYS A 24 -13.98 2.44 25.67
C CYS A 24 -13.87 2.52 24.14
N LEU A 25 -15.00 2.57 23.43
CA LEU A 25 -15.04 2.69 21.98
C LEU A 25 -14.47 4.04 21.51
N SER A 26 -14.84 5.13 22.19
CA SER A 26 -14.40 6.49 21.88
C SER A 26 -12.96 6.78 22.29
N ALA A 27 -12.42 6.07 23.28
CA ALA A 27 -10.98 6.10 23.60
C ALA A 27 -10.15 5.26 22.61
N TRP A 28 -10.72 4.22 22.01
CA TRP A 28 -10.04 3.36 21.03
C TRP A 28 -9.90 3.98 19.64
N LEU A 29 -10.94 4.63 19.14
CA LEU A 29 -10.95 5.27 17.83
C LEU A 29 -9.80 6.28 17.59
N PRO A 30 -9.45 7.18 18.52
CA PRO A 30 -8.33 8.10 18.35
C PRO A 30 -6.97 7.40 18.42
N LEU A 31 -6.84 6.31 19.18
CA LEU A 31 -5.60 5.52 19.23
C LEU A 31 -5.27 4.87 17.88
N ASP A 32 -6.29 4.38 17.17
CA ASP A 32 -6.14 3.82 15.82
C ASP A 32 -5.81 4.91 14.80
N ALA A 33 -6.50 6.05 14.88
CA ALA A 33 -6.23 7.21 14.02
C ALA A 33 -4.82 7.78 14.21
N LEU A 34 -4.26 7.72 15.42
CA LEU A 34 -2.89 8.13 15.71
C LEU A 34 -1.84 7.19 15.14
N ARG A 35 -2.16 5.91 14.86
CA ARG A 35 -1.24 4.95 14.24
C ARG A 35 -1.23 5.01 12.71
N THR A 36 -2.40 5.14 12.09
CA THR A 36 -2.53 5.02 10.62
C THR A 36 -2.25 6.33 9.88
N ARG A 37 -2.64 7.48 10.46
CA ARG A 37 -2.39 8.81 9.87
C ARG A 37 -0.92 9.11 9.56
N PRO A 38 0.05 8.89 10.47
CA PRO A 38 1.45 9.17 10.17
C PRO A 38 1.97 8.28 9.03
N ALA A 39 1.55 7.01 8.94
CA ALA A 39 1.93 6.12 7.84
C ALA A 39 1.36 6.60 6.50
N MET A 40 0.09 7.04 6.47
CA MET A 40 -0.53 7.58 5.26
C MET A 40 0.13 8.88 4.79
N LEU A 41 0.42 9.80 5.72
CA LEU A 41 1.11 11.06 5.42
C LEU A 41 2.54 10.81 4.95
N ALA A 42 3.28 9.93 5.62
CA ALA A 42 4.63 9.56 5.20
C ALA A 42 4.62 8.93 3.80
N ALA A 43 3.70 8.00 3.52
CA ALA A 43 3.56 7.40 2.20
C ALA A 43 3.21 8.45 1.12
N ALA A 44 2.30 9.38 1.41
CA ALA A 44 1.98 10.46 0.49
C ALA A 44 3.21 11.35 0.20
N ASN A 45 3.99 11.68 1.23
CA ASN A 45 5.21 12.47 1.09
C ASN A 45 6.30 11.73 0.28
N VAL A 46 6.50 10.44 0.53
CA VAL A 46 7.43 9.60 -0.25
C VAL A 46 7.05 9.58 -1.72
N LEU A 47 5.75 9.45 -2.04
CA LEU A 47 5.28 9.43 -3.43
C LEU A 47 5.33 10.82 -4.09
N GLY A 48 5.19 11.90 -3.31
CA GLY A 48 5.19 13.29 -3.77
C GLY A 48 6.59 13.86 -4.02
N ASP A 49 7.53 13.60 -3.12
CA ASP A 49 8.93 14.04 -3.22
C ASP A 49 9.89 12.95 -2.71
N PRO A 50 10.26 11.99 -3.56
CA PRO A 50 11.20 10.93 -3.18
C PRO A 50 12.58 11.47 -2.76
N ALA A 51 13.03 12.58 -3.34
CA ALA A 51 14.37 13.12 -3.10
C ALA A 51 14.52 13.69 -1.69
N ALA A 52 13.45 14.22 -1.10
CA ALA A 52 13.41 14.67 0.29
C ALA A 52 13.68 13.54 1.30
N TRP A 53 13.57 12.28 0.89
CA TRP A 53 13.83 11.11 1.75
C TRP A 53 15.25 10.55 1.62
N ASN A 54 16.11 11.19 0.83
CA ASN A 54 17.53 10.82 0.76
C ASN A 54 18.17 10.92 2.16
N GLY A 55 18.79 9.83 2.61
CA GLY A 55 19.37 9.74 3.96
C GLY A 55 18.37 9.40 5.08
N ALA A 56 17.07 9.27 4.79
CA ALA A 56 16.06 8.87 5.79
C ALA A 56 16.00 7.35 6.02
N ALA A 57 16.90 6.56 5.41
CA ALA A 57 16.88 5.10 5.44
C ALA A 57 16.82 4.53 6.87
N VAL A 58 17.66 5.05 7.78
CA VAL A 58 17.71 4.60 9.18
C VAL A 58 16.43 4.97 9.95
N THR A 59 15.88 6.16 9.70
CA THR A 59 14.66 6.63 10.35
C THR A 59 13.46 5.78 9.93
N LEU A 60 13.32 5.52 8.62
CA LEU A 60 12.25 4.71 8.07
C LEU A 60 12.36 3.24 8.50
N ASP A 61 13.58 2.69 8.51
CA ASP A 61 13.85 1.35 9.02
C ASP A 61 13.48 1.19 10.49
N ARG A 62 13.84 2.16 11.35
CA ARG A 62 13.44 2.16 12.76
C ARG A 62 11.92 2.25 12.93
N PHE A 63 11.27 3.14 12.17
CA PHE A 63 9.82 3.30 12.20
C PHE A 63 9.11 1.99 11.87
N LEU A 64 9.44 1.38 10.72
CA LEU A 64 8.77 0.17 10.25
C LEU A 64 9.09 -1.07 11.09
N SER A 65 10.28 -1.14 11.69
CA SER A 65 10.67 -2.25 12.57
C SER A 65 9.99 -2.18 13.95
N GLY A 66 9.55 -0.98 14.37
CA GLY A 66 8.78 -0.79 15.60
C GLY A 66 7.28 -1.00 15.44
N LEU A 67 6.79 -1.18 14.22
CA LEU A 67 5.37 -1.43 13.99
C LEU A 67 5.00 -2.86 14.39
N ALA A 68 3.86 -2.99 15.05
CA ALA A 68 3.24 -4.28 15.30
C ALA A 68 2.96 -5.01 13.97
N PRO A 69 2.89 -6.36 13.99
CA PRO A 69 2.45 -7.12 12.83
C PRO A 69 1.08 -6.64 12.32
N PRO A 70 0.77 -6.90 11.03
CA PRO A 70 -0.45 -6.43 10.39
C PRO A 70 -1.69 -6.68 11.26
N GLY A 71 -2.49 -5.64 11.42
CA GLY A 71 -3.63 -5.60 12.33
C GLY A 71 -4.96 -5.72 11.60
N ARG A 72 -5.96 -4.97 12.08
CA ARG A 72 -7.29 -4.85 11.45
C ARG A 72 -7.17 -4.39 9.99
N CYS A 73 -8.10 -4.84 9.15
CA CYS A 73 -8.15 -4.46 7.74
C CYS A 73 -8.60 -3.01 7.54
N ASP A 74 -7.64 -2.08 7.49
CA ASP A 74 -7.80 -0.75 6.88
C ASP A 74 -6.99 -0.72 5.57
N GLY A 75 -7.67 -0.85 4.44
CA GLY A 75 -7.02 -0.93 3.13
C GLY A 75 -6.17 0.29 2.76
N ALA A 76 -6.50 1.49 3.26
CA ALA A 76 -5.70 2.69 2.99
C ALA A 76 -4.41 2.68 3.83
N ALA A 77 -4.53 2.37 5.12
CA ALA A 77 -3.38 2.27 6.01
C ALA A 77 -2.41 1.16 5.58
N GLU A 78 -2.93 -0.04 5.29
CA GLU A 78 -2.14 -1.18 4.86
C GLU A 78 -1.41 -0.88 3.54
N ARG A 79 -2.07 -0.24 2.57
CA ARG A 79 -1.42 0.21 1.33
C ARG A 79 -0.28 1.18 1.60
N SER A 80 -0.49 2.17 2.48
CA SER A 80 0.55 3.14 2.83
C SER A 80 1.76 2.48 3.47
N LEU A 81 1.56 1.46 4.31
CA LEU A 81 2.67 0.69 4.87
C LEU A 81 3.43 -0.09 3.79
N VAL A 82 2.76 -0.63 2.78
CA VAL A 82 3.42 -1.30 1.65
C VAL A 82 4.27 -0.32 0.83
N VAL A 83 3.79 0.91 0.62
CA VAL A 83 4.57 1.98 -0.02
C VAL A 83 5.83 2.32 0.78
N LEU A 84 5.69 2.44 2.11
CA LEU A 84 6.82 2.71 2.99
C LEU A 84 7.83 1.55 3.01
N GLU A 85 7.36 0.31 2.92
CA GLU A 85 8.23 -0.86 2.82
C GLU A 85 9.05 -0.87 1.52
N LEU A 86 8.43 -0.53 0.39
CA LEU A 86 9.14 -0.34 -0.87
C LEU A 86 10.21 0.76 -0.75
N ALA A 87 9.85 1.92 -0.21
CA ALA A 87 10.78 3.03 -0.01
C ALA A 87 11.93 2.66 0.94
N ARG A 88 11.66 1.89 2.00
CA ARG A 88 12.70 1.37 2.90
C ARG A 88 13.71 0.51 2.14
N LEU A 89 13.23 -0.42 1.32
CA LEU A 89 14.10 -1.30 0.54
C LEU A 89 14.94 -0.52 -0.46
N ASP A 90 14.35 0.45 -1.17
CA ASP A 90 15.06 1.30 -2.13
C ASP A 90 16.15 2.14 -1.42
N LEU A 91 15.81 2.85 -0.34
CA LEU A 91 16.75 3.69 0.41
C LEU A 91 17.88 2.88 1.06
N LEU A 92 17.58 1.69 1.61
CA LEU A 92 18.61 0.82 2.20
C LEU A 92 19.52 0.20 1.13
N ALA A 93 18.98 -0.13 -0.05
CA ALA A 93 19.76 -0.63 -1.17
C ALA A 93 20.68 0.45 -1.75
N GLU A 94 20.19 1.68 -1.91
CA GLU A 94 20.96 2.82 -2.42
C GLU A 94 22.04 3.27 -1.45
N SER A 95 21.74 3.34 -0.15
CA SER A 95 22.71 3.77 0.87
C SER A 95 23.80 2.75 1.15
N GLY A 96 23.62 1.48 0.74
CA GLY A 96 24.56 0.39 1.04
C GLY A 96 24.68 0.04 2.53
N THR A 97 23.78 0.56 3.37
CA THR A 97 23.83 0.43 4.83
C THR A 97 23.33 -0.93 5.34
N ALA A 98 22.56 -1.67 4.52
CA ALA A 98 22.04 -2.98 4.86
C ALA A 98 22.77 -4.11 4.13
N SER A 99 23.08 -5.19 4.85
CA SER A 99 23.62 -6.41 4.23
C SER A 99 22.60 -7.04 3.28
N ARG A 100 23.06 -7.78 2.27
CA ARG A 100 22.18 -8.52 1.35
C ARG A 100 21.23 -9.48 2.08
N GLY A 101 21.72 -10.13 3.14
CA GLY A 101 20.90 -11.01 3.98
C GLY A 101 19.78 -10.24 4.68
N ARG A 102 20.09 -9.06 5.24
CA ARG A 102 19.09 -8.19 5.86
C ARG A 102 18.05 -7.71 4.86
N LEU A 103 18.46 -7.27 3.67
CA LEU A 103 17.53 -6.83 2.62
C LEU A 103 16.55 -7.94 2.22
N ARG A 104 17.00 -9.20 2.13
CA ARG A 104 16.12 -10.35 1.86
C ARG A 104 15.08 -10.58 2.95
N VAL A 105 15.45 -10.44 4.23
CA VAL A 105 14.51 -10.57 5.36
C VAL A 105 13.46 -9.46 5.33
N LEU A 106 13.90 -8.21 5.17
CA LEU A 106 12.98 -7.06 5.10
C LEU A 106 12.01 -7.20 3.92
N GLN A 107 12.51 -7.69 2.80
CA GLN A 107 11.72 -7.97 1.62
C GLN A 107 10.68 -9.07 1.82
N ALA A 108 11.02 -10.17 2.50
CA ALA A 108 10.04 -11.21 2.82
C ALA A 108 8.89 -10.63 3.66
N GLY A 109 9.23 -9.82 4.68
CA GLY A 109 8.23 -9.13 5.49
C GLY A 109 7.38 -8.12 4.70
N ALA A 110 7.99 -7.39 3.76
CA ALA A 110 7.27 -6.48 2.87
C ALA A 110 6.29 -7.22 1.95
N LEU A 111 6.68 -8.40 1.42
CA LEU A 111 5.80 -9.26 0.62
C LEU A 111 4.63 -9.78 1.44
N ASP A 112 4.86 -10.23 2.68
CA ASP A 112 3.79 -10.71 3.55
C ASP A 112 2.81 -9.59 3.91
N ARG A 113 3.32 -8.38 4.17
CA ARG A 113 2.47 -7.20 4.37
C ARG A 113 1.67 -6.85 3.12
N ALA A 114 2.27 -6.88 1.93
CA ALA A 114 1.56 -6.62 0.69
C ALA A 114 0.45 -7.64 0.41
N ARG A 115 0.70 -8.93 0.71
CA ARG A 115 -0.31 -9.98 0.61
C ARG A 115 -1.45 -9.77 1.61
N HIS A 116 -1.14 -9.40 2.85
CA HIS A 116 -2.15 -9.06 3.87
C HIS A 116 -3.00 -7.87 3.44
N ALA A 117 -2.37 -6.79 2.98
CA ALA A 117 -3.07 -5.61 2.46
C ALA A 117 -4.06 -5.97 1.33
N LEU A 118 -3.65 -6.86 0.42
CA LEU A 118 -4.49 -7.35 -0.67
C LEU A 118 -5.55 -8.37 -0.21
N ALA A 119 -5.33 -9.11 0.87
CA ALA A 119 -6.37 -9.92 1.49
C ALA A 119 -7.48 -9.02 2.08
N CYS A 120 -7.10 -7.87 2.65
CA CYS A 120 -8.04 -6.86 3.15
C CYS A 120 -8.74 -6.08 2.01
N ALA A 121 -8.04 -5.79 0.91
CA ALA A 121 -8.56 -5.00 -0.20
C ALA A 121 -8.18 -5.62 -1.57
N PRO A 122 -8.82 -6.74 -1.98
CA PRO A 122 -8.42 -7.47 -3.19
C PRO A 122 -8.66 -6.71 -4.50
N GLN A 123 -9.48 -5.65 -4.47
CA GLN A 123 -9.75 -4.77 -5.60
C GLN A 123 -8.83 -3.53 -5.62
N ASP A 124 -7.77 -3.51 -4.81
CA ASP A 124 -6.82 -2.40 -4.78
C ASP A 124 -5.79 -2.53 -5.91
N GLY A 125 -6.07 -1.87 -7.05
CA GLY A 125 -5.16 -1.89 -8.19
C GLY A 125 -3.78 -1.25 -7.93
N ALA A 126 -3.65 -0.33 -6.96
CA ALA A 126 -2.35 0.20 -6.56
C ALA A 126 -1.60 -0.81 -5.68
N GLY A 127 -2.30 -1.49 -4.77
CA GLY A 127 -1.75 -2.59 -3.98
C GLY A 127 -1.15 -3.70 -4.86
N TRP A 128 -1.85 -4.09 -5.92
CA TRP A 128 -1.35 -5.08 -6.89
C TRP A 128 -0.09 -4.62 -7.63
N LEU A 129 0.02 -3.32 -7.95
CA LEU A 129 1.23 -2.76 -8.56
C LEU A 129 2.41 -2.83 -7.59
N HIS A 130 2.22 -2.45 -6.32
CA HIS A 130 3.27 -2.51 -5.31
C HIS A 130 3.71 -3.94 -5.02
N LEU A 131 2.78 -4.91 -5.01
CA LEU A 131 3.13 -6.33 -4.92
C LEU A 131 4.04 -6.76 -6.08
N ALA A 132 3.71 -6.37 -7.32
CA ALA A 132 4.53 -6.69 -8.49
C ALA A 132 5.96 -6.11 -8.36
N MET A 133 6.09 -4.89 -7.84
CA MET A 133 7.38 -4.25 -7.58
C MET A 133 8.19 -5.04 -6.52
N LEU A 134 7.57 -5.41 -5.40
CA LEU A 134 8.21 -6.20 -4.35
C LEU A 134 8.64 -7.60 -4.85
N GLN A 135 7.78 -8.28 -5.62
CA GLN A 135 8.07 -9.57 -6.23
C GLN A 135 9.27 -9.48 -7.17
N GLN A 136 9.34 -8.43 -7.98
CA GLN A 136 10.45 -8.21 -8.91
C GLN A 136 11.77 -7.94 -8.19
N VAL A 137 11.76 -7.14 -7.12
CA VAL A 137 12.94 -6.93 -6.28
C VAL A 137 13.37 -8.26 -5.64
N GLY A 138 12.43 -9.17 -5.39
CA GLY A 138 12.66 -10.44 -4.68
C GLY A 138 13.14 -11.57 -5.55
N GLY A 139 13.28 -11.33 -6.85
CA GLY A 139 13.60 -12.38 -7.80
C GLY A 139 12.50 -13.44 -7.90
N MET A 140 11.25 -13.10 -7.57
CA MET A 140 10.11 -14.01 -7.74
C MET A 140 9.92 -14.37 -9.21
N ALA A 141 9.21 -15.47 -9.46
CA ALA A 141 8.96 -15.93 -10.81
C ALA A 141 8.29 -14.83 -11.65
N ARG A 142 8.79 -14.66 -12.87
CA ARG A 142 8.33 -13.61 -13.79
C ARG A 142 6.82 -13.67 -14.05
N SER A 143 6.26 -14.87 -14.11
CA SER A 143 4.81 -15.09 -14.27
C SER A 143 4.01 -14.47 -13.12
N GLU A 144 4.53 -14.50 -11.89
CA GLU A 144 3.88 -13.87 -10.74
C GLU A 144 3.89 -12.35 -10.84
N VAL A 145 5.03 -11.76 -11.21
CA VAL A 145 5.13 -10.30 -11.43
C VAL A 145 4.14 -9.85 -12.50
N ILE A 146 4.09 -10.57 -13.63
CA ILE A 146 3.14 -10.26 -14.72
C ILE A 146 1.69 -10.42 -14.26
N ARG A 147 1.38 -11.47 -13.50
CA ARG A 147 0.03 -11.69 -12.95
C ARG A 147 -0.40 -10.54 -12.04
N ALA A 148 0.48 -10.08 -11.15
CA ALA A 148 0.20 -8.94 -10.29
C ALA A 148 -0.02 -7.64 -11.11
N LEU A 149 0.75 -7.42 -12.17
CA LEU A 149 0.53 -6.28 -13.09
C LEU A 149 -0.80 -6.35 -13.83
N GLN A 150 -1.21 -7.53 -14.28
CA GLN A 150 -2.52 -7.74 -14.90
C GLN A 150 -3.67 -7.44 -13.93
N LEU A 151 -3.54 -7.87 -12.66
CA LEU A 151 -4.51 -7.55 -11.62
C LEU A 151 -4.55 -6.06 -11.30
N SER A 152 -3.40 -5.39 -11.27
CA SER A 152 -3.33 -3.92 -11.16
C SER A 152 -4.09 -3.22 -12.30
N ALA A 153 -3.89 -3.66 -13.54
CA ALA A 153 -4.60 -3.09 -14.69
C ALA A 153 -6.12 -3.37 -14.64
N ARG A 154 -6.52 -4.56 -14.19
CA ARG A 154 -7.93 -4.92 -14.02
C ARG A 154 -8.64 -4.03 -12.99
N PHE A 155 -8.01 -3.76 -11.85
CA PHE A 155 -8.65 -3.07 -10.73
C PHE A 155 -8.38 -1.56 -10.68
N ALA A 156 -7.35 -1.07 -11.37
CA ALA A 156 -7.08 0.35 -11.58
C ALA A 156 -6.77 0.65 -13.07
N PRO A 157 -7.73 0.42 -13.98
CA PRO A 157 -7.53 0.67 -15.41
C PRO A 157 -7.42 2.17 -15.71
N ALA A 158 -8.14 2.99 -14.95
CA ALA A 158 -8.32 4.41 -15.21
C ALA A 158 -7.77 5.33 -14.10
N THR A 159 -6.98 4.82 -13.15
CA THR A 159 -6.37 5.66 -12.10
C THR A 159 -5.07 6.28 -12.63
N PRO A 160 -5.00 7.59 -12.94
CA PRO A 160 -3.89 8.16 -13.72
C PRO A 160 -2.50 7.94 -13.11
N PHE A 161 -2.38 8.08 -11.79
CA PHE A 161 -1.12 7.84 -11.09
C PHE A 161 -0.67 6.38 -11.19
N VAL A 162 -1.56 5.42 -10.92
CA VAL A 162 -1.27 3.98 -10.98
C VAL A 162 -0.88 3.57 -12.40
N VAL A 163 -1.62 4.05 -13.42
CA VAL A 163 -1.32 3.75 -14.82
C VAL A 163 0.06 4.28 -15.22
N ARG A 164 0.40 5.53 -14.87
CA ARG A 164 1.73 6.09 -15.15
C ARG A 164 2.86 5.30 -14.48
N GLN A 165 2.68 4.93 -13.21
CA GLN A 165 3.67 4.14 -12.48
C GLN A 165 3.81 2.72 -13.06
N ARG A 166 2.69 2.10 -13.43
CA ARG A 166 2.66 0.78 -14.08
C ARG A 166 3.38 0.79 -15.42
N ILE A 167 3.15 1.79 -16.28
CA ILE A 167 3.90 1.96 -17.54
C ILE A 167 5.40 2.06 -17.28
N ARG A 168 5.83 2.97 -16.39
CA ARG A 168 7.26 3.14 -16.07
C ARG A 168 7.90 1.84 -15.57
N PHE A 169 7.20 1.11 -14.72
CA PHE A 169 7.69 -0.16 -14.19
C PHE A 169 7.73 -1.26 -15.27
N ALA A 170 6.66 -1.40 -16.04
CA ALA A 170 6.55 -2.39 -17.11
C ALA A 170 7.55 -2.12 -18.25
N GLU A 171 7.84 -0.87 -18.60
CA GLU A 171 8.89 -0.51 -19.57
C GLU A 171 10.27 -1.01 -19.11
N ARG A 172 10.65 -0.70 -17.87
CA ARG A 172 11.93 -1.20 -17.30
C ARG A 172 12.01 -2.73 -17.32
N LEU A 173 10.91 -3.42 -17.05
CA LEU A 173 10.84 -4.87 -17.08
C LEU A 173 10.90 -5.42 -18.52
N HIS A 174 10.29 -4.72 -19.48
CA HIS A 174 10.30 -5.06 -20.89
C HIS A 174 11.67 -4.86 -21.55
N ASP A 175 12.38 -3.78 -21.20
CA ASP A 175 13.70 -3.50 -21.73
C ASP A 175 14.71 -4.58 -21.32
N ARG A 176 14.64 -5.06 -20.07
CA ARG A 176 15.42 -6.23 -19.63
C ARG A 176 15.06 -7.47 -20.45
N GLN A 177 13.77 -7.70 -20.69
CA GLN A 177 13.29 -8.83 -21.48
C GLN A 177 13.77 -8.81 -22.93
N ARG A 178 13.79 -7.63 -23.57
CA ARG A 178 14.27 -7.50 -24.96
C ARG A 178 15.75 -7.85 -25.05
N ARG A 179 16.55 -7.47 -24.06
CA ARG A 179 17.96 -7.89 -23.97
C ARG A 179 18.11 -9.41 -23.86
N ASP A 180 17.15 -10.06 -23.21
CA ASP A 180 17.10 -11.53 -23.09
C ASP A 180 16.45 -12.23 -24.30
N GLY A 181 16.09 -11.50 -25.36
CA GLY A 181 15.55 -12.06 -26.61
C GLY A 181 14.11 -12.60 -26.55
N LYS A 182 13.33 -12.29 -25.51
CA LYS A 182 11.96 -12.84 -25.35
C LYS A 182 10.90 -11.81 -25.77
N GLY A 183 10.04 -12.10 -26.75
CA GLY A 183 8.76 -11.38 -26.90
C GLY A 183 7.77 -11.82 -25.80
N GLY A 184 6.84 -10.98 -25.34
CA GLY A 184 5.92 -11.44 -24.29
C GLY A 184 4.78 -10.53 -23.86
N PRO A 185 3.94 -11.01 -22.90
CA PRO A 185 2.63 -10.45 -22.53
C PRO A 185 2.68 -9.02 -21.97
N LEU A 186 3.88 -8.52 -21.65
CA LEU A 186 4.11 -7.17 -21.17
C LEU A 186 3.87 -6.11 -22.25
N ALA A 187 4.13 -6.44 -23.52
CA ALA A 187 3.88 -5.53 -24.64
C ALA A 187 2.39 -5.20 -24.80
N ALA A 188 1.52 -6.21 -24.67
CA ALA A 188 0.07 -6.02 -24.72
C ALA A 188 -0.44 -5.16 -23.55
N LEU A 189 0.09 -5.38 -22.34
CA LEU A 189 -0.24 -4.55 -21.18
C LEU A 189 0.15 -3.08 -21.39
N LEU A 190 1.37 -2.83 -21.87
CA LEU A 190 1.87 -1.48 -22.17
C LEU A 190 1.03 -0.77 -23.24
N ALA A 191 0.64 -1.49 -24.30
CA ALA A 191 -0.21 -0.94 -25.35
C ALA A 191 -1.57 -0.51 -24.81
N ALA A 192 -2.22 -1.35 -23.99
CA ALA A 192 -3.51 -1.05 -23.38
C ALA A 192 -3.43 0.17 -22.44
N ASP A 193 -2.42 0.24 -21.58
CA ASP A 193 -2.24 1.36 -20.64
C ASP A 193 -2.00 2.70 -21.37
N ARG A 194 -1.18 2.69 -22.43
CA ARG A 194 -0.92 3.89 -23.24
C ARG A 194 -2.15 4.36 -24.00
N ALA A 195 -2.89 3.44 -24.62
CA ALA A 195 -4.14 3.75 -25.29
C ALA A 195 -5.15 4.39 -24.32
N GLY A 196 -5.28 3.83 -23.12
CA GLY A 196 -6.16 4.37 -22.08
C GLY A 196 -5.73 5.75 -21.55
N LEU A 197 -4.44 6.10 -21.55
CA LEU A 197 -3.98 7.46 -21.23
C LEU A 197 -4.27 8.45 -22.36
N ALA A 198 -4.02 8.05 -23.62
CA ALA A 198 -4.22 8.90 -24.79
C ALA A 198 -5.70 9.29 -24.97
N ASP A 199 -6.62 8.32 -24.84
CA ASP A 199 -8.05 8.56 -24.93
C ASP A 199 -8.56 9.55 -23.87
N ARG A 200 -8.03 9.49 -22.64
CA ARG A 200 -8.37 10.46 -21.59
C ARG A 200 -7.84 11.86 -21.86
N ALA A 201 -6.62 11.96 -22.39
CA ALA A 201 -6.07 13.26 -22.78
C ALA A 201 -6.92 13.91 -23.89
N ALA A 202 -7.39 13.12 -24.86
CA ALA A 202 -8.31 13.58 -25.90
C ALA A 202 -9.65 14.07 -25.32
N ARG A 203 -10.25 13.32 -24.39
CA ARG A 203 -11.51 13.71 -23.72
C ARG A 203 -11.36 14.98 -22.87
N ALA A 204 -10.24 15.14 -22.16
CA ALA A 204 -9.98 16.35 -21.38
C ALA A 204 -9.78 17.60 -22.24
N GLY A 205 -9.14 17.47 -23.42
CA GLY A 205 -8.96 18.56 -24.37
C GLY A 205 -10.21 18.98 -25.14
N GLY A 206 -11.21 18.09 -25.25
CA GLY A 206 -12.47 18.35 -25.95
C GLY A 206 -13.51 19.11 -25.11
N SER A 207 -13.38 19.16 -23.78
CA SER A 207 -14.34 19.80 -22.88
C SER A 207 -14.19 21.33 -22.76
N GLY A 208 -13.22 21.93 -23.46
CA GLY A 208 -12.90 23.36 -23.38
C GLY A 208 -13.23 24.16 -24.64
N ARG A 209 -14.16 23.68 -25.48
CA ARG A 209 -14.65 24.39 -26.67
C ARG A 209 -16.14 24.63 -26.60
#